data_AF-A0A925RCV9-F1
#
_entry.id   AF-A0A925RCV9-F1
#
_cell.length_a   1.000
_cell.length_b   1.000
_cell.length_c   1.000
_cell.angle_alpha   90.00
_cell.angle_beta   90.00
_cell.angle_gamma   90.00
#
_symmetry.space_group_name_H-M   'P 1'
#
loop_
_entity.id
_entity.type
_entity.pdbx_description
1 polymer ?
#
loop_
_entity_poly.entity_id
_entity_poly.type
_entity_poly.pdbx_seq_one_letter_code
_entity_poly.pdbx_strand_id
1 'polypeptide(L)'
;MKRFTSRYERIRHLRAQQEDVCRAAAAACNTERAATEGRRNEVRQWLDAVYQNAARDLAKGMSGGVLVSMTSMMEHGQQRLHAADEALKTAEENLRMALLRHSQARAELKIMEEVIHREQTAHRREQLKREEIQMQEQASQAYHRMQEIRSEQ
;
A
#
# COMPACT_ATOMS: atom_id res chain seq x y z
N MET A 1 2.75 -11.94 -36.18
CA MET A 1 2.44 -10.53 -35.84
C MET A 1 3.15 -10.16 -34.54
N LYS A 2 3.96 -9.10 -34.52
CA LYS A 2 4.56 -8.60 -33.26
C LYS A 2 3.43 -8.02 -32.39
N ARG A 3 3.34 -8.43 -31.12
CA ARG A 3 2.38 -7.87 -30.17
C ARG A 3 2.71 -6.40 -29.93
N PHE A 4 1.70 -5.54 -29.89
CA PHE A 4 1.89 -4.14 -29.52
C PHE A 4 2.31 -4.07 -28.04
N THR A 5 3.45 -3.44 -27.78
CA THR A 5 3.95 -3.17 -26.44
C THR A 5 3.96 -1.66 -26.26
N SER A 6 3.27 -1.16 -25.23
CA SER A 6 3.27 0.26 -24.90
C SER A 6 4.68 0.71 -24.52
N ARG A 7 5.04 1.94 -24.90
CA ARG A 7 6.31 2.57 -24.47
C ARG A 7 6.39 2.78 -22.96
N TYR A 8 5.25 2.79 -22.27
CA TYR A 8 5.14 3.00 -20.83
C TYR A 8 5.22 1.71 -20.01
N GLU A 9 5.29 0.53 -20.64
CA GLU A 9 5.28 -0.74 -19.90
C GLU A 9 6.45 -0.84 -18.90
N ARG A 10 7.63 -0.34 -19.28
CA ARG A 10 8.79 -0.27 -18.37
C ARG A 10 8.52 0.60 -17.15
N ILE A 11 7.87 1.75 -17.34
CA ILE A 11 7.52 2.65 -16.23
C ILE A 11 6.45 2.02 -15.35
N ARG A 12 5.45 1.34 -15.94
CA ARG A 12 4.43 0.60 -15.19
C ARG A 12 5.06 -0.45 -14.28
N HIS A 13 6.01 -1.24 -14.79
CA HIS A 13 6.71 -2.23 -13.97
C HIS A 13 7.46 -1.59 -12.79
N LEU A 14 8.15 -0.48 -13.01
CA LEU A 14 8.83 0.25 -11.93
C LEU A 14 7.83 0.79 -10.89
N ARG A 15 6.67 1.30 -11.32
CA ARG A 15 5.61 1.77 -10.41
C ARG A 15 4.94 0.62 -9.65
N ALA A 16 4.78 -0.54 -10.28
CA ALA A 16 4.29 -1.73 -9.60
C ALA A 16 5.26 -2.20 -8.51
N GLN A 17 6.57 -2.24 -8.82
CA GLN A 17 7.59 -2.55 -7.83
C GLN A 17 7.61 -1.53 -6.68
N GLN A 18 7.44 -0.24 -6.98
CA GLN A 18 7.33 0.80 -5.95
C GLN A 18 6.10 0.61 -5.06
N GLU A 19 4.94 0.29 -5.64
CA GLU A 19 3.72 0.01 -4.88
C GLU A 19 3.89 -1.21 -3.96
N ASP A 20 4.49 -2.28 -4.47
CA ASP A 20 4.80 -3.49 -3.69
C ASP A 20 5.74 -3.18 -2.51
N VAL A 21 6.78 -2.37 -2.73
CA VAL A 21 7.69 -1.92 -1.66
C VAL A 21 6.96 -1.07 -0.63
N CYS A 22 6.12 -0.12 -1.06
CA CYS A 22 5.33 0.68 -0.13
C CYS A 22 4.33 -0.16 0.66
N ARG A 23 3.71 -1.18 0.03
CA ARG A 23 2.81 -2.13 0.69
C ARG A 23 3.55 -2.94 1.75
N ALA A 24 4.74 -3.44 1.43
CA ALA A 24 5.59 -4.18 2.36
C ALA A 24 6.03 -3.29 3.54
N ALA A 25 6.40 -2.03 3.28
CA ALA A 25 6.75 -1.07 4.32
C ALA A 25 5.56 -0.78 5.27
N ALA A 26 4.36 -0.59 4.74
CA ALA A 26 3.15 -0.41 5.55
C ALA A 26 2.84 -1.65 6.41
N ALA A 27 3.01 -2.85 5.85
CA ALA A 27 2.86 -4.09 6.61
C ALA A 27 3.89 -4.18 7.76
N ALA A 28 5.16 -3.83 7.51
CA ALA A 28 6.20 -3.80 8.53
C ALA A 28 5.87 -2.81 9.66
N CYS A 29 5.48 -1.58 9.32
CA CYS A 29 5.06 -0.59 10.33
C CYS A 29 3.84 -1.07 11.14
N ASN A 30 2.91 -1.79 10.51
CA ASN A 30 1.76 -2.35 11.24
C ASN A 30 2.18 -3.45 12.21
N THR A 31 3.13 -4.30 11.84
CA THR A 31 3.69 -5.30 12.76
C THR A 31 4.45 -4.65 13.92
N GLU A 32 5.17 -3.57 13.67
CA GLU A 32 5.86 -2.80 14.71
C GLU A 32 4.85 -2.16 15.68
N ARG A 33 3.80 -1.51 15.15
CA ARG A 33 2.69 -0.95 15.94
C ARG A 33 2.01 -2.02 16.82
N ALA A 34 1.76 -3.21 16.26
CA ALA A 34 1.17 -4.30 17.03
C ALA A 34 2.11 -4.80 18.14
N ALA A 35 3.42 -4.86 17.89
CA ALA A 35 4.40 -5.23 18.90
C ALA A 35 4.54 -4.18 20.01
N THR A 36 4.51 -2.88 19.68
CA THR A 36 4.55 -1.80 20.67
C THR A 36 3.27 -1.75 21.50
N GLU A 37 2.11 -1.95 20.88
CA GLU A 37 0.82 -2.12 21.56
C GLU A 37 0.84 -3.29 22.55
N GLY A 38 1.42 -4.43 22.14
CA GLY A 38 1.62 -5.59 23.02
C GLY A 38 2.42 -5.24 24.28
N ARG A 39 3.59 -4.60 24.12
CA ARG A 39 4.42 -4.15 25.26
C ARG A 39 3.68 -3.18 26.18
N ARG A 40 2.94 -2.23 25.60
CA ARG A 40 2.13 -1.25 26.34
C ARG A 40 1.06 -1.95 27.18
N ASN A 41 0.41 -2.96 26.61
CA ASN A 41 -0.59 -3.76 27.32
C ASN A 41 0.02 -4.61 28.44
N GLU A 42 1.21 -5.19 28.25
CA GLU A 42 1.95 -5.90 29.30
C GLU A 42 2.29 -4.99 30.49
N VAL A 43 2.80 -3.77 30.22
CA VAL A 43 3.10 -2.79 31.28
C VAL A 43 1.85 -2.39 32.03
N ARG A 44 0.73 -2.18 31.32
CA ARG A 44 -0.56 -1.87 31.92
C ARG A 44 -1.06 -3.00 32.83
N GLN A 45 -1.03 -4.25 32.36
CA GLN A 45 -1.43 -5.41 33.15
C GLN A 45 -0.56 -5.57 34.40
N TRP A 46 0.75 -5.38 34.27
CA TRP A 46 1.66 -5.38 35.40
C TRP A 46 1.32 -4.30 36.43
N LEU A 47 1.05 -3.07 35.96
CA LEU A 47 0.70 -1.96 36.82
C LEU A 47 -0.64 -2.20 37.54
N ASP A 48 -1.65 -2.72 36.84
CA ASP A 48 -2.94 -3.11 37.43
C ASP A 48 -2.76 -4.16 38.53
N ALA A 49 -1.86 -5.14 38.33
CA ALA A 49 -1.52 -6.13 39.35
C ALA A 49 -0.84 -5.50 40.58
N VAL A 50 0.05 -4.53 40.39
CA VAL A 50 0.67 -3.77 41.49
C VAL A 50 -0.39 -2.99 42.28
N TYR A 51 -1.32 -2.31 41.61
CA TYR A 51 -2.44 -1.61 42.26
C TYR A 51 -3.31 -2.56 43.09
N GLN A 52 -3.66 -3.73 42.55
CA GLN A 52 -4.46 -4.73 43.25
C GLN A 52 -3.75 -5.29 44.49
N ASN A 53 -2.45 -5.55 44.37
CA ASN A 53 -1.64 -6.02 45.51
C ASN A 53 -1.54 -4.92 46.58
N ALA A 54 -1.35 -3.66 46.19
CA ALA A 54 -1.30 -2.54 47.13
C ALA A 54 -2.61 -2.38 47.90
N ALA A 55 -3.75 -2.45 47.20
CA ALA A 55 -5.06 -2.43 47.84
C ALA A 55 -5.27 -3.60 48.80
N ARG A 56 -4.80 -4.80 48.43
CA ARG A 56 -4.88 -6.00 49.27
C ARG A 56 -4.03 -5.88 50.53
N ASP A 57 -2.80 -5.38 50.41
CA ASP A 57 -1.89 -5.26 51.55
C ASP A 57 -2.32 -4.15 52.50
N LEU A 58 -2.87 -3.05 51.98
CA LEU A 58 -3.57 -2.03 52.77
C LEU A 58 -4.75 -2.63 53.55
N ALA A 59 -5.59 -3.45 52.90
CA ALA A 59 -6.72 -4.11 53.55
C ALA A 59 -6.29 -5.10 54.66
N LYS A 60 -5.08 -5.65 54.56
CA LYS A 60 -4.48 -6.51 55.60
C LYS A 60 -3.80 -5.74 56.73
N GLY A 61 -3.83 -4.41 56.71
CA GLY A 61 -3.20 -3.56 57.71
C GLY A 61 -1.68 -3.48 57.60
N MET A 62 -1.10 -3.87 56.45
CA MET A 62 0.33 -3.68 56.19
C MET A 62 0.61 -2.19 56.09
N SER A 63 1.57 -1.67 56.86
CA SER A 63 1.93 -0.26 56.90
C SER A 63 3.45 -0.04 56.88
N GLY A 64 3.87 1.18 56.58
CA GLY A 64 5.28 1.58 56.57
C GLY A 64 6.01 1.21 55.27
N GLY A 65 7.15 0.51 55.39
CA GLY A 65 8.10 0.28 54.29
C GLY A 65 7.52 -0.47 53.08
N VAL A 66 6.53 -1.35 53.28
CA VAL A 66 5.85 -2.04 52.18
C VAL A 66 5.06 -1.06 51.32
N LEU A 67 4.32 -0.14 51.93
CA LEU A 67 3.55 0.87 51.19
C LEU A 67 4.47 1.82 50.43
N VAL A 68 5.60 2.23 51.03
CA VAL A 68 6.60 3.06 50.34
C VAL A 68 7.16 2.34 49.11
N SER A 69 7.52 1.05 49.25
CA SER A 69 8.00 0.24 48.14
C SER A 69 6.95 0.09 47.03
N MET A 70 5.68 -0.12 47.39
CA MET A 70 4.58 -0.20 46.44
C MET A 70 4.36 1.10 45.69
N THR A 71 4.36 2.25 46.38
CA THR A 71 4.25 3.56 45.74
C THR A 71 5.37 3.78 44.73
N SER A 72 6.63 3.45 45.07
CA SER A 72 7.74 3.53 44.12
C SER A 72 7.58 2.61 42.90
N MET A 73 7.06 1.39 43.09
CA MET A 73 6.75 0.49 41.98
C MET A 73 5.64 1.05 41.08
N MET A 74 4.62 1.68 41.67
CA MET A 74 3.51 2.29 40.95
C MET A 74 3.98 3.49 40.13
N GLU A 75 4.78 4.38 40.72
CA GLU A 75 5.39 5.51 40.02
C GLU A 75 6.28 5.06 38.86
N HIS A 76 7.14 4.06 39.10
CA HIS A 76 7.97 3.48 38.06
C HIS A 76 7.12 2.85 36.93
N GLY A 77 6.03 2.19 37.30
CA GLY A 77 5.05 1.64 36.36
C GLY A 77 4.38 2.68 35.49
N GLN A 78 3.93 3.78 36.10
CA GLN A 78 3.33 4.90 35.39
C GLN A 78 4.32 5.53 34.40
N GLN A 79 5.59 5.71 34.80
CA GLN A 79 6.64 6.19 33.89
C GLN A 79 6.85 5.24 32.71
N ARG A 80 6.90 3.92 32.96
CA ARG A 80 7.02 2.90 31.90
C ARG A 80 5.81 2.89 30.98
N LEU A 81 4.60 3.05 31.52
CA LEU A 81 3.37 3.09 30.74
C LEU A 81 3.36 4.33 29.84
N HIS A 82 3.75 5.49 30.38
CA HIS A 82 3.84 6.71 29.59
C HIS A 82 4.88 6.59 28.46
N ALA A 83 6.05 6.03 28.74
CA ALA A 83 7.06 5.75 27.72
C ALA A 83 6.54 4.77 26.64
N ALA A 84 5.77 3.76 27.04
CA ALA A 84 5.16 2.81 26.11
C ALA A 84 4.06 3.46 25.25
N ASP A 85 3.26 4.38 25.82
CA ASP A 85 2.25 5.15 25.10
C ASP A 85 2.90 6.08 24.06
N GLU A 86 3.99 6.77 24.39
CA GLU A 86 4.72 7.60 23.41
C GLU A 86 5.38 6.77 22.29
N ALA A 87 5.89 5.58 22.63
CA ALA A 87 6.42 4.65 21.63
C ALA A 87 5.30 4.14 20.69
N LEU A 88 4.12 3.82 21.23
CA LEU A 88 2.96 3.41 20.44
C LEU A 88 2.51 4.54 19.50
N LYS A 89 2.39 5.77 20.00
CA LYS A 89 2.03 6.95 19.20
C LYS A 89 3.02 7.20 18.06
N THR A 90 4.31 7.01 18.32
CA THR A 90 5.34 7.12 17.27
C THR A 90 5.18 6.03 16.21
N ALA A 91 4.92 4.79 16.62
CA ALA A 91 4.67 3.68 15.69
C ALA A 91 3.39 3.87 14.87
N GLU A 92 2.33 4.45 15.46
CA GLU A 92 1.10 4.80 14.77
C GLU A 92 1.32 5.88 13.69
N GLU A 93 2.10 6.92 14.01
CA GLU A 93 2.44 7.97 13.04
C GLU A 93 3.29 7.39 11.88
N ASN A 94 4.25 6.52 12.19
CA ASN A 94 5.04 5.82 11.17
C ASN A 94 4.15 4.97 10.26
N LEU A 95 3.20 4.22 10.83
CA LEU A 95 2.22 3.47 10.04
C LEU A 95 1.37 4.39 9.17
N ARG A 96 0.88 5.50 9.71
CA ARG A 96 0.08 6.47 8.98
C ARG A 96 0.83 7.02 7.76
N MET A 97 2.10 7.39 7.96
CA MET A 97 2.97 7.87 6.89
C MET A 97 3.26 6.79 5.84
N ALA A 98 3.46 5.54 6.26
CA ALA A 98 3.66 4.42 5.35
C ALA A 98 2.40 4.14 4.49
N LEU A 99 1.21 4.18 5.10
CA LEU A 99 -0.06 4.03 4.38
C LEU A 99 -0.31 5.18 3.40
N LEU A 100 0.04 6.41 3.78
CA LEU A 100 -0.05 7.55 2.86
C LEU A 100 0.84 7.33 1.62
N ARG A 101 2.09 6.91 1.82
CA ARG A 101 3.02 6.61 0.72
C ARG A 101 2.52 5.46 -0.17
N HIS A 102 1.95 4.42 0.43
CA HIS A 102 1.32 3.32 -0.32
C HIS A 102 0.15 3.81 -1.17
N SER A 103 -0.72 4.64 -0.61
CA SER A 103 -1.86 5.21 -1.35
C SER A 103 -1.41 6.07 -2.54
N GLN A 104 -0.34 6.85 -2.37
CA GLN A 104 0.27 7.65 -3.43
C GLN A 104 0.86 6.76 -4.53
N ALA A 105 1.67 5.75 -4.16
CA ALA A 105 2.26 4.82 -5.12
C ALA A 105 1.18 4.06 -5.93
N ARG A 106 0.07 3.68 -5.27
CA ARG A 106 -1.05 3.03 -5.93
C ARG A 106 -1.77 3.97 -6.91
N ALA A 107 -1.95 5.24 -6.55
CA ALA A 107 -2.53 6.24 -7.44
C ALA A 107 -1.66 6.48 -8.68
N GLU A 108 -0.33 6.58 -8.51
CA GLU A 108 0.61 6.72 -9.61
C GLU A 108 0.59 5.53 -10.56
N LEU A 109 0.54 4.30 -10.02
CA LEU A 109 0.40 3.09 -10.84
C LEU A 109 -0.90 3.11 -11.65
N LYS A 110 -2.02 3.48 -11.03
CA LYS A 110 -3.31 3.59 -11.72
C LYS A 110 -3.26 4.57 -12.90
N ILE A 111 -2.64 5.74 -12.71
CA ILE A 111 -2.44 6.72 -13.80
C ILE A 111 -1.64 6.09 -14.95
N MET A 112 -0.58 5.34 -14.65
CA MET A 112 0.21 4.66 -15.70
C MET A 112 -0.60 3.60 -16.44
N GLU A 113 -1.42 2.81 -15.74
CA GLU A 113 -2.29 1.82 -16.37
C GLU A 113 -3.32 2.47 -17.31
N GLU A 114 -3.91 3.60 -16.91
CA GLU A 114 -4.82 4.37 -17.75
C GLU A 114 -4.12 4.93 -19.01
N VAL A 115 -2.88 5.42 -18.88
CA VAL A 115 -2.09 5.89 -20.02
C VAL A 115 -1.81 4.77 -21.01
N ILE A 116 -1.42 3.59 -20.53
CA ILE A 116 -1.18 2.40 -21.37
C ILE A 116 -2.46 1.99 -22.09
N HIS A 117 -3.59 1.98 -21.39
CA HIS A 117 -4.88 1.62 -21.98
C HIS A 117 -5.31 2.60 -23.11
N ARG A 118 -5.10 3.90 -22.90
CA ARG A 118 -5.35 4.92 -23.94
C ARG A 118 -4.46 4.71 -25.16
N GLU A 119 -3.18 4.40 -24.96
CA GLU A 119 -2.24 4.12 -26.06
C GLU A 119 -2.62 2.86 -26.84
N GLN A 120 -3.01 1.78 -26.15
CA GLN A 120 -3.49 0.55 -26.78
C GLN A 120 -4.76 0.80 -27.62
N THR A 121 -5.70 1.59 -27.08
CA THR A 121 -6.94 1.94 -27.77
C THR A 121 -6.65 2.77 -29.03
N ALA A 122 -5.73 3.74 -28.93
CA ALA A 122 -5.31 4.54 -30.08
C ALA A 122 -4.63 3.67 -31.15
N HIS A 123 -3.72 2.78 -30.75
CA HIS A 123 -3.04 1.87 -31.67
C HIS A 123 -4.04 0.94 -32.39
N ARG A 124 -5.02 0.39 -31.67
CA ARG A 124 -6.05 -0.46 -32.29
C ARG A 124 -6.89 0.30 -33.31
N ARG A 125 -7.27 1.55 -33.01
CA ARG A 125 -7.98 2.42 -33.96
C ARG A 125 -7.15 2.71 -35.21
N GLU A 126 -5.86 2.96 -35.05
CA GLU A 126 -4.95 3.16 -36.20
C GLU A 126 -4.78 1.89 -37.04
N GLN A 127 -4.67 0.73 -36.41
CA GLN A 127 -4.62 -0.56 -37.13
C GLN A 127 -5.88 -0.77 -37.98
N LEU A 128 -7.07 -0.58 -37.39
CA LEU A 128 -8.33 -0.73 -38.13
C LEU A 128 -8.41 0.23 -39.32
N LYS A 129 -7.98 1.48 -39.15
CA LYS A 129 -7.93 2.45 -40.27
C LYS A 129 -6.97 2.01 -41.38
N ARG A 130 -5.82 1.44 -41.04
CA ARG A 130 -4.86 0.92 -42.04
C ARG A 130 -5.42 -0.28 -42.77
N GLU A 131 -6.06 -1.19 -42.04
CA GLU A 131 -6.73 -2.36 -42.61
C GLU A 131 -7.86 -1.95 -43.58
N GLU A 132 -8.65 -0.94 -43.20
CA GLU A 132 -9.72 -0.38 -44.05
C GLU A 132 -9.18 0.25 -45.34
N ILE A 133 -8.15 1.09 -45.24
CA ILE A 133 -7.50 1.70 -46.42
C ILE A 133 -6.92 0.61 -47.34
N GLN A 134 -6.25 -0.40 -46.76
CA GLN A 134 -5.69 -1.50 -47.55
C GLN A 134 -6.78 -2.29 -48.28
N MET A 135 -7.93 -2.54 -47.64
CA MET A 135 -9.05 -3.21 -48.31
C MET A 135 -9.64 -2.34 -49.43
N GLN A 136 -9.74 -1.02 -49.22
CA GLN A 136 -10.24 -0.10 -50.24
C GLN A 136 -9.29 -0.02 -51.45
N GLU A 137 -7.98 0.00 -51.22
CA GLU A 137 -6.96 -0.05 -52.28
C GLU A 137 -6.99 -1.37 -53.05
N GLN A 138 -7.17 -2.50 -52.35
CA GLN A 138 -7.32 -3.80 -53.01
C GLN A 138 -8.60 -3.87 -53.84
N ALA A 139 -9.71 -3.33 -53.32
CA ALA A 139 -10.97 -3.27 -54.04
C ALA A 139 -10.88 -2.38 -55.30
N SER A 140 -10.22 -1.22 -55.21
CA SER A 140 -10.02 -0.34 -56.36
C SER A 140 -9.12 -0.97 -57.42
N GLN A 141 -8.02 -1.61 -57.01
CA GLN A 141 -7.14 -2.36 -57.93
C GLN A 141 -7.88 -3.51 -58.62
N ALA A 142 -8.68 -4.28 -57.87
CA ALA A 142 -9.48 -5.36 -58.44
C ALA A 142 -10.51 -4.84 -59.45
N TYR A 143 -11.15 -3.71 -59.14
CA TYR A 143 -12.09 -3.05 -60.04
C TYR A 143 -11.42 -2.60 -61.35
N HIS A 144 -10.26 -1.93 -61.27
CA HIS A 144 -9.51 -1.50 -62.46
C HIS A 144 -9.07 -2.69 -63.32
N ARG A 145 -8.54 -3.76 -62.72
CA ARG A 145 -8.17 -4.99 -63.46
C ARG A 145 -9.37 -5.62 -64.17
N MET A 146 -10.55 -5.63 -63.55
CA MET A 146 -11.77 -6.12 -64.20
C MET A 146 -12.22 -5.24 -65.37
N GLN A 147 -12.02 -3.92 -65.28
CA GLN A 147 -12.33 -3.01 -66.39
C GLN A 147 -11.38 -3.25 -67.57
N GLU A 148 -10.08 -3.41 -67.32
CA GLU A 148 -9.08 -3.71 -68.35
C GLU A 148 -9.46 -4.99 -69.11
N ILE A 149 -9.75 -6.08 -68.38
CA ILE A 149 -10.18 -7.36 -68.99
C ILE A 149 -11.45 -7.20 -69.84
N ARG A 150 -12.40 -6.36 -69.39
CA ARG A 150 -13.64 -6.10 -70.15
C ARG A 150 -13.42 -5.24 -71.38
N SER A 151 -12.40 -4.39 -71.41
CA SER A 151 -12.07 -3.55 -72.58
C SER A 151 -11.23 -4.26 -73.64
N GLU A 152 -10.60 -5.38 -73.29
CA GLU A 152 -9.82 -6.23 -74.19
C GLU A 152 -10.65 -7.32 -74.89
N GLN A 153 -11.95 -7.44 -74.54
CA GLN A 153 -12.94 -8.32 -75.17
C GLN A 153 -13.83 -7.56 -76.14
#